data_AF-A0A1U5I3U6-F1
#
_entry.id   AF-A0A1U5I3U6-F1
#
_cell.length_a   1.000
_cell.length_b   1.000
_cell.length_c   1.000
_cell.angle_alpha   90.00
_cell.angle_beta   90.00
_cell.angle_gamma   90.00
#
_symmetry.space_group_name_H-M   'P 1'
#
loop_
_entity.id
_entity.type
_entity.pdbx_description
1 polymer ?
#
loop_
_entity_poly.entity_id
_entity_poly.type
_entity_poly.pdbx_seq_one_letter_code
_entity_poly.pdbx_strand_id
1 'polypeptide(L)' 'MRAEEITHEAERAAWWERAVAAFPPYAEYTTRTTRVFPLFTLTPVS' A
#
# COMPACT_ATOMS: atom_id res chain seq x y z
N MET A 1 -10.27 10.10 -11.04
CA MET A 1 -9.95 8.73 -10.57
C MET A 1 -10.74 8.46 -9.30
N ARG A 2 -11.11 7.21 -9.02
CA ARG A 2 -11.69 6.78 -7.74
C ARG A 2 -10.58 6.13 -6.91
N ALA A 3 -10.56 6.46 -5.62
CA ALA A 3 -9.64 5.88 -4.65
C ALA A 3 -10.41 4.96 -3.70
N GLU A 4 -9.89 3.76 -3.48
CA GLU A 4 -10.46 2.77 -2.57
C GLU A 4 -9.34 2.20 -1.68
N GLU A 5 -9.58 2.14 -0.37
CA GLU A 5 -8.62 1.59 0.60
C GLU A 5 -8.61 0.07 0.51
N ILE A 6 -7.41 -0.52 0.54
CA ILE A 6 -7.22 -1.95 0.56
C ILE A 6 -7.35 -2.47 1.99
N THR A 7 -8.51 -3.04 2.32
CA THR A 7 -8.81 -3.54 3.67
C THR A 7 -8.44 -5.01 3.88
N HIS A 8 -8.37 -5.81 2.81
CA HIS A 8 -8.01 -7.22 2.89
C HIS A 8 -6.50 -7.40 3.06
N GLU A 9 -6.09 -8.15 4.08
CA GLU A 9 -4.68 -8.27 4.46
C GLU A 9 -3.80 -8.86 3.35
N ALA A 10 -4.25 -9.94 2.70
CA ALA A 10 -3.50 -10.63 1.65
C ALA A 10 -3.30 -9.72 0.41
N GLU A 11 -4.34 -8.98 0.02
CA GLU A 11 -4.27 -8.04 -1.09
C GLU A 11 -3.33 -6.88 -0.76
N ARG A 12 -3.43 -6.33 0.45
CA ARG A 12 -2.55 -5.26 0.92
C ARG A 12 -1.09 -5.70 0.97
N ALA A 13 -0.80 -6.94 1.39
CA ALA A 13 0.56 -7.48 1.39
C ALA A 13 1.15 -7.54 -0.03
N ALA A 14 0.38 -8.05 -1.00
CA ALA A 14 0.81 -8.08 -2.40
C ALA A 14 1.05 -6.66 -2.98
N TRP A 15 0.20 -5.69 -2.62
CA TRP A 15 0.40 -4.30 -3.04
C TRP A 15 1.57 -3.62 -2.32
N TRP A 16 1.83 -3.97 -1.07
CA TRP A 16 2.99 -3.48 -0.33
C TRP A 16 4.30 -3.95 -0.96
N GLU A 17 4.39 -5.22 -1.37
CA GLU A 17 5.55 -5.73 -2.10
C GLU A 17 5.80 -4.94 -3.40
N ARG A 18 4.74 -4.63 -4.15
CA ARG A 18 4.83 -3.77 -5.34
C ARG A 18 5.30 -2.35 -5.01
N ALA A 19 4.79 -1.77 -3.94
CA ALA A 19 5.16 -0.43 -3.50
C ALA A 19 6.64 -0.36 -3.08
N VAL A 20 7.13 -1.35 -2.34
CA VAL A 20 8.54 -1.47 -1.97
C VAL A 20 9.43 -1.71 -3.19
N ALA A 21 8.99 -2.55 -4.15
CA ALA A 21 9.74 -2.75 -5.39
C ALA A 21 9.88 -1.47 -6.22
N ALA A 22 8.85 -0.62 -6.23
CA ALA A 22 8.89 0.69 -6.91
C ALA A 22 9.68 1.75 -6.12
N PHE A 23 9.63 1.70 -4.79
CA PHE A 23 10.34 2.63 -3.90
C PHE A 23 10.88 1.90 -2.66
N PRO A 24 12.11 1.36 -2.75
CA PRO A 24 12.72 0.53 -1.70
C PRO A 24 12.72 1.13 -0.28
N PRO A 25 12.86 2.45 -0.07
CA PRO A 25 12.86 3.03 1.28
C PRO A 25 11.56 2.82 2.07
N TYR A 26 10.44 2.46 1.43
CA TYR A 26 9.21 2.13 2.15
C TYR A 26 9.36 0.93 3.09
N ALA A 27 10.27 -0.01 2.79
CA ALA A 27 10.56 -1.14 3.68
C ALA A 27 11.06 -0.68 5.06
N GLU A 28 11.71 0.48 5.15
CA GLU A 28 12.21 1.03 6.41
C GLU A 28 11.14 1.79 7.20
N TYR A 29 9.97 2.06 6.63
CA TYR A 29 8.97 2.88 7.32
C TYR A 29 8.23 2.08 8.38
N THR A 30 8.04 0.79 8.14
CA THR A 30 7.42 -0.14 9.08
C THR A 30 8.32 -0.44 10.29
N THR A 31 9.63 -0.19 10.21
CA THR A 31 10.53 -0.37 11.36
C THR A 31 10.36 0.74 12.39
N ARG A 32 9.82 1.90 11.98
CA ARG A 32 9.70 3.10 12.82
C ARG A 32 8.35 3.22 13.53
N THR A 33 7.40 2.33 13.25
CA THR A 33 6.06 2.41 13.82
C THR A 33 5.34 1.07 13.75
N THR A 34 4.42 0.84 14.68
CA THR A 34 3.56 -0.35 14.72
C THR A 34 2.22 -0.16 13.99
N ARG A 35 1.91 1.07 13.55
CA ARG A 35 0.67 1.33 12.80
C ARG A 35 0.77 0.75 11.39
N VAL A 36 -0.34 0.22 10.90
CA VAL A 36 -0.45 -0.19 9.49
C VAL A 36 -0.62 1.06 8.63
N PHE A 37 0.19 1.20 7.59
CA PHE A 37 0.03 2.28 6.61
C PHE A 37 -1.16 1.98 5.71
N PRO A 38 -2.14 2.90 5.59
CA PRO A 38 -3.24 2.74 4.64
C PRO A 38 -2.71 2.72 3.21
N LEU A 39 -3.18 1.76 2.41
CA LEU A 39 -2.89 1.65 0.98
C LEU A 39 -4.17 1.85 0.18
N PHE A 40 -4.06 2.57 -0.95
CA PHE A 40 -5.18 2.86 -1.82
C PHE A 40 -4.88 2.44 -3.25
N THR A 41 -5.85 1.80 -3.90
CA THR A 41 -5.83 1.64 -5.36
C THR A 41 -6.51 2.84 -6.01
N LEU A 42 -6.03 3.22 -7.19
CA LEU A 42 -6.62 4.27 -8.01
C LEU A 42 -7.17 3.66 -9.30
N THR A 43 -8.46 3.88 -9.56
CA THR A 43 -9.12 3.45 -10.80
C THR A 43 -9.61 4.65 -11.60
N PRO A 44 -9.64 4.58 -12.94
CA PRO A 44 -10.25 5.61 -13.76
C PRO A 44 -11.74 5.79 -13.41
N VAL A 45 -12.24 7.02 -13.49
CA VAL A 45 -13.69 7.29 -13.52
C VAL A 45 -14.04 7.69 -14.94
N SER A 46 -15.00 6.98 -15.52
CA SER A 46 -15.62 7.28 -16.81
C SER A 46 -16.61 8.44 -16.70
#